data_AF-A0A920PEM0-F1
#
_entry.id   AF-A0A920PEM0-F1
#
_cell.length_a   1.000
_cell.length_b   1.000
_cell.length_c   1.000
_cell.angle_alpha   90.00
_cell.angle_beta   90.00
_cell.angle_gamma   90.00
#
_symmetry.space_group_name_H-M   'P 1'
#
loop_
_entity.id
_entity.type
_entity.pdbx_description
1 polymer ?
#
loop_
_entity_poly.entity_id
_entity_poly.type
_entity_poly.pdbx_seq_one_letter_code
_entity_poly.pdbx_strand_id
1 'polypeptide(L)'
;MFVRKANPEVIQKLEKDGFLVHHEDIKHSYPHCWRCHQPVIFRATNQWFISMEKDDLRNKALKAIDRTKWIPDWGKGRIFSMIENGPDWCVSRQRAWGVPITLCTCMQCDEFVN
;
A
#
# COMPACT_ATOMS: atom_id res chain seq x y z
N MET A 1 0.79 11.78 -20.64
CA MET A 1 1.67 10.61 -20.87
C MET A 1 1.55 9.65 -19.67
N PHE A 2 1.39 8.34 -19.89
CA PHE A 2 1.42 7.35 -18.79
C PHE A 2 2.86 7.22 -18.27
N VAL A 3 3.07 7.11 -16.95
CA VAL A 3 4.41 7.22 -16.32
C VAL A 3 5.50 6.41 -17.02
N ARG A 4 5.24 5.15 -17.39
CA ARG A 4 6.24 4.29 -18.05
C ARG A 4 6.54 4.67 -19.50
N LYS A 5 5.63 5.34 -20.19
CA LYS A 5 5.88 5.86 -21.54
C LYS A 5 6.89 7.02 -21.53
N ALA A 6 7.07 7.67 -20.38
CA ALA A 6 8.06 8.74 -20.20
C ALA A 6 9.49 8.20 -20.10
N ASN A 7 9.67 6.94 -19.68
CA ASN A 7 11.00 6.40 -19.38
C ASN A 7 11.99 6.54 -20.57
N PRO A 8 11.64 6.17 -21.82
CA PRO A 8 12.58 6.31 -22.94
C PRO A 8 12.96 7.76 -23.22
N GLU A 9 12.02 8.70 -23.12
CA GLU A 9 12.27 10.13 -23.34
C GLU A 9 13.22 10.70 -22.27
N VAL A 10 13.05 10.30 -21.02
CA VAL A 10 13.92 10.69 -19.92
C VAL A 10 15.33 10.12 -20.12
N ILE A 11 15.46 8.86 -20.51
CA ILE A 11 16.75 8.23 -20.79
C ILE A 11 17.49 8.97 -21.91
N GLN A 12 16.81 9.25 -23.03
CA GLN A 12 17.40 10.01 -24.14
C GLN A 12 17.84 11.41 -23.74
N LYS A 13 17.08 12.08 -22.87
CA LYS A 13 17.46 13.40 -22.36
C LYS A 13 18.72 13.33 -21.48
N LEU A 14 18.80 12.35 -20.59
CA LEU A 14 19.98 12.13 -19.75
C LEU A 14 21.23 11.80 -20.57
N GLU A 15 21.07 11.00 -21.64
CA GLU A 15 22.15 10.66 -22.57
C GLU A 15 22.66 11.92 -23.30
N LYS A 16 21.75 12.71 -23.88
CA LYS A 16 22.09 13.95 -24.59
C LYS A 16 22.82 14.96 -23.71
N ASP A 17 22.44 15.04 -22.45
CA ASP A 17 23.03 15.99 -21.50
C ASP A 17 24.33 15.47 -20.86
N GLY A 18 24.76 14.24 -21.19
CA GLY A 18 25.98 13.63 -20.64
C GLY A 18 25.86 13.18 -19.17
N PHE A 19 24.65 13.06 -18.65
CA PHE A 19 24.38 12.61 -17.27
C PHE A 19 24.10 11.10 -17.16
N LEU A 20 23.91 10.40 -18.28
CA LEU A 20 23.69 8.95 -18.29
C LEU A 20 25.02 8.20 -18.17
N VAL A 21 25.18 7.44 -17.08
CA VAL A 21 26.38 6.63 -16.84
C VAL A 21 26.26 5.24 -17.48
N HIS A 22 25.13 4.57 -17.29
CA HIS A 22 24.85 3.23 -17.81
C HIS A 22 23.36 3.02 -17.99
N HIS A 23 22.96 2.21 -18.96
CA HIS A 23 21.57 1.83 -19.20
C HIS A 23 21.49 0.37 -19.63
N GLU A 24 20.70 -0.41 -18.91
CA GLU A 24 20.42 -1.81 -19.22
C GLU A 24 19.03 -2.21 -18.71
N ASP A 25 18.45 -3.25 -19.33
CA ASP A 25 17.20 -3.84 -18.89
C ASP A 25 17.43 -4.90 -17.80
N ILE A 26 16.69 -4.80 -16.70
CA ILE A 26 16.76 -5.73 -15.57
C ILE A 26 15.47 -6.53 -15.47
N LYS A 27 15.60 -7.86 -15.40
CA LYS A 27 14.47 -8.75 -15.13
C LYS A 27 14.34 -9.01 -13.64
N HIS A 28 13.22 -8.59 -13.06
CA HIS A 28 12.93 -8.79 -11.65
C HIS A 28 11.42 -8.99 -11.38
N SER A 29 11.09 -9.35 -10.13
CA SER A 29 9.70 -9.36 -9.67
C SER A 29 9.25 -7.92 -9.38
N TYR A 30 8.05 -7.56 -9.83
CA TYR A 30 7.46 -6.25 -9.63
C TYR A 30 5.99 -6.36 -9.20
N PRO A 31 5.49 -5.54 -8.26
CA PRO A 31 4.12 -5.63 -7.78
C PRO A 31 3.10 -5.21 -8.85
N HIS A 32 2.02 -5.97 -8.94
CA HIS A 32 0.90 -5.71 -9.84
C HIS A 32 -0.41 -5.67 -9.04
N CYS A 33 -1.37 -4.88 -9.53
CA CYS A 33 -2.70 -4.83 -8.95
C CYS A 33 -3.33 -6.22 -8.99
N TRP A 34 -3.73 -6.74 -7.83
CA TRP A 34 -4.32 -8.07 -7.69
C TRP A 34 -5.60 -8.29 -8.51
N ARG A 35 -6.29 -7.21 -8.90
CA ARG A 35 -7.55 -7.27 -9.67
C ARG A 35 -7.39 -7.06 -11.17
N CYS A 36 -6.65 -6.03 -11.59
CA CYS A 36 -6.51 -5.69 -13.01
C CYS A 36 -5.16 -6.12 -13.62
N HIS A 37 -4.27 -6.68 -12.81
CA HIS A 37 -2.92 -7.12 -13.20
C HIS A 37 -2.05 -6.03 -13.83
N GLN A 38 -2.41 -4.75 -13.65
CA GLN A 38 -1.59 -3.64 -14.09
C GLN A 38 -0.49 -3.33 -13.06
N PRO A 39 0.71 -2.92 -13.49
CA PRO A 39 1.79 -2.60 -12.57
C PRO A 39 1.44 -1.44 -11.64
N VAL A 40 1.78 -1.55 -10.36
CA VAL A 40 1.51 -0.47 -9.39
C VAL A 40 2.65 0.54 -9.33
N ILE A 41 2.37 1.72 -8.78
CA ILE A 41 3.35 2.75 -8.44
C ILE A 41 3.11 3.23 -7.02
N PHE A 42 4.18 3.65 -6.35
CA PHE A 42 4.05 4.36 -5.07
C PHE A 42 3.83 5.84 -5.34
N ARG A 43 2.78 6.40 -4.74
CA ARG A 43 2.43 7.81 -4.85
C ARG A 43 1.86 8.29 -3.51
N ALA A 44 2.36 9.41 -3.00
CA ALA A 44 1.80 10.05 -1.82
C ALA A 44 0.42 10.65 -2.14
N THR A 45 -0.57 10.28 -1.33
CA THR A 45 -1.94 10.83 -1.38
C THR A 45 -2.52 10.78 0.03
N ASN A 46 -3.43 11.69 0.37
CA ASN A 46 -4.16 11.62 1.64
C ASN A 46 -5.03 10.36 1.68
N GLN A 47 -4.88 9.57 2.75
CA GLN A 47 -5.59 8.30 2.96
C GLN A 47 -5.91 8.14 4.44
N TRP A 48 -6.94 7.34 4.73
CA TRP A 48 -7.36 6.96 6.07
C TRP A 48 -6.75 5.61 6.44
N PHE A 49 -6.19 5.56 7.65
CA PHE A 49 -5.52 4.39 8.19
C PHE A 49 -6.10 4.00 9.54
N ILE A 50 -6.15 2.70 9.80
CA ILE A 50 -6.27 2.15 11.15
C ILE A 50 -4.86 1.90 11.65
N SER A 51 -4.50 2.52 12.78
CA SER A 51 -3.21 2.27 13.42
C SER A 51 -3.19 0.87 14.02
N MET A 52 -2.18 0.08 13.65
CA MET A 52 -1.99 -1.27 14.18
C MET A 52 -1.37 -1.26 15.58
N GLU A 53 -0.76 -0.15 15.98
CA GLU A 53 -0.17 0.01 17.32
C GLU A 53 -1.16 0.57 18.35
N LYS A 54 -2.07 1.45 17.91
CA LYS A 54 -3.06 2.05 18.79
C LYS A 54 -3.91 0.97 19.46
N ASP A 55 -4.16 1.15 20.76
CA ASP A 55 -4.95 0.23 21.60
C ASP A 55 -4.43 -1.22 21.59
N ASP A 56 -3.13 -1.42 21.35
CA ASP A 56 -2.47 -2.73 21.33
C ASP A 56 -3.06 -3.70 20.27
N LEU A 57 -3.57 -3.16 19.16
CA LEU A 57 -4.31 -3.92 18.16
C LEU A 57 -3.49 -5.07 17.56
N ARG A 58 -2.23 -4.82 17.19
CA ARG A 58 -1.34 -5.84 16.61
C ARG A 58 -1.14 -7.02 17.56
N ASN A 59 -0.77 -6.75 18.82
CA ASN A 59 -0.52 -7.83 19.79
C ASN A 59 -1.79 -8.61 20.11
N LYS A 60 -2.95 -7.94 20.20
CA LYS A 60 -4.25 -8.62 20.32
C LYS A 60 -4.52 -9.56 19.14
N ALA A 61 -4.22 -9.11 17.92
CA ALA A 61 -4.36 -9.93 16.72
C ALA A 61 -3.38 -11.14 16.71
N LEU A 62 -2.12 -10.94 17.09
CA LEU A 62 -1.12 -12.02 17.19
C LEU A 62 -1.53 -13.08 18.23
N LYS A 63 -1.98 -12.66 19.42
CA LYS A 63 -2.53 -13.57 20.45
C LYS A 63 -3.76 -14.34 19.92
N ALA A 64 -4.60 -13.69 19.12
CA ALA A 64 -5.74 -14.35 18.49
C ALA A 64 -5.33 -15.39 17.44
N ILE A 65 -4.27 -15.11 16.68
CA ILE A 65 -3.67 -16.07 15.74
C ILE A 65 -3.11 -17.28 16.50
N ASP A 66 -2.46 -17.06 17.64
CA ASP A 66 -1.85 -18.12 18.44
C ASP A 66 -2.85 -19.12 19.00
N ARG A 67 -4.01 -18.66 19.44
CA ARG A 67 -5.08 -19.51 19.99
C ARG A 67 -5.94 -20.22 18.94
N THR A 68 -5.83 -19.84 17.67
CA THR A 68 -6.62 -20.43 16.58
C THR A 68 -6.01 -21.77 16.17
N LYS A 69 -6.85 -22.79 15.93
CA LYS A 69 -6.41 -24.05 15.32
C LYS A 69 -6.16 -23.85 13.83
N TRP A 70 -4.94 -24.12 13.38
CA TRP A 70 -4.53 -24.01 11.98
C TRP A 70 -4.53 -25.39 11.32
N ILE A 71 -5.10 -25.49 10.12
CA ILE A 71 -5.05 -26.72 9.33
C ILE A 71 -4.75 -26.31 7.89
N PRO A 72 -3.54 -26.62 7.35
CA PRO A 72 -2.39 -27.22 8.02
C PRO A 72 -1.64 -26.26 8.97
N ASP A 73 -0.86 -26.79 9.90
CA ASP A 73 -0.21 -26.03 10.97
C ASP A 73 0.73 -24.92 10.46
N TRP A 74 1.42 -25.14 9.34
CA TRP A 74 2.34 -24.15 8.75
C TRP A 74 1.64 -22.86 8.33
N GLY A 75 0.30 -22.88 8.13
CA GLY A 75 -0.48 -21.69 7.81
C GLY A 75 -0.35 -20.59 8.87
N LYS A 76 -0.16 -20.98 10.14
CA LYS A 76 0.06 -20.06 11.26
C LYS A 76 1.23 -19.12 11.00
N GLY A 77 2.39 -19.65 10.62
CA GLY A 77 3.61 -18.87 10.42
C GLY A 77 3.46 -17.80 9.34
N ARG A 78 2.69 -18.09 8.28
CA ARG A 78 2.44 -17.14 7.19
C ARG A 78 1.60 -15.96 7.64
N ILE A 79 0.47 -16.20 8.33
CA ILE A 79 -0.36 -15.09 8.80
C ILE A 79 0.33 -14.31 9.91
N PHE A 80 1.07 -15.00 10.79
CA PHE A 80 1.74 -14.39 11.92
C PHE A 80 2.76 -13.37 11.42
N SER A 81 3.64 -13.79 10.51
CA SER A 81 4.67 -12.91 9.93
C SER A 81 4.06 -11.72 9.18
N MET A 82 2.92 -11.93 8.50
CA MET A 82 2.21 -10.86 7.79
C MET A 82 1.66 -9.80 8.74
N ILE A 83 1.09 -10.21 9.87
CA ILE A 83 0.51 -9.30 10.87
C ILE A 83 1.60 -8.68 11.75
N GLU A 84 2.66 -9.42 12.08
CA GLU A 84 3.78 -8.92 12.88
C GLU A 84 4.49 -7.76 12.18
N ASN A 85 4.74 -7.86 10.87
CA ASN A 85 5.49 -6.86 10.11
C ASN A 85 4.61 -5.93 9.27
N GLY A 86 3.29 -6.10 9.32
CA GLY A 86 2.34 -5.33 8.52
C GLY A 86 2.36 -3.83 8.87
N PRO A 87 2.25 -2.92 7.90
CA PRO A 87 2.09 -1.50 8.20
C PRO A 87 0.69 -1.19 8.75
N ASP A 88 0.46 0.07 9.10
CA ASP A 88 -0.89 0.58 9.37
C ASP A 88 -1.84 0.27 8.21
N TRP A 89 -3.08 -0.09 8.54
CA TRP A 89 -4.01 -0.59 7.56
C TRP A 89 -4.71 0.55 6.84
N CYS A 90 -4.34 0.78 5.59
CA CYS A 90 -5.04 1.72 4.70
C CYS A 90 -6.45 1.21 4.35
N VAL A 91 -7.47 1.89 4.87
CA VAL A 91 -8.89 1.51 4.71
C VAL A 91 -9.63 2.34 3.67
N SER A 92 -9.18 3.57 3.37
CA SER A 92 -9.84 4.41 2.37
C SER A 92 -9.59 3.94 0.95
N ARG A 93 -10.60 4.10 0.09
CA ARG A 93 -10.51 3.88 -1.36
C ARG A 93 -11.21 5.01 -2.08
N GLN A 94 -10.56 5.58 -3.10
CA GLN A 94 -11.17 6.59 -3.97
C GLN A 94 -12.07 5.89 -5.00
N ARG A 95 -13.27 5.46 -4.57
CA ARG A 95 -14.25 4.72 -5.37
C ARG A 95 -15.67 5.18 -5.04
N ALA A 96 -16.56 5.10 -6.03
CA ALA A 96 -17.97 5.47 -5.86
C ALA A 96 -18.83 4.34 -5.27
N TRP A 97 -18.48 3.07 -5.52
CA TRP A 97 -19.22 1.91 -5.03
C TRP A 97 -18.52 1.27 -3.84
N GLY A 98 -19.15 1.33 -2.67
CA GLY A 98 -18.64 0.78 -1.41
C GLY A 98 -19.37 1.38 -0.20
N VAL A 99 -18.97 0.96 1.00
CA VAL A 99 -19.45 1.57 2.24
C VAL A 99 -18.71 2.89 2.46
N PRO A 100 -19.41 4.04 2.60
CA PRO A 100 -18.77 5.31 2.89
C PRO A 100 -18.05 5.30 4.24
N ILE A 101 -16.94 6.03 4.34
CA ILE A 101 -16.35 6.34 5.65
C ILE A 101 -17.20 7.45 6.26
N THR A 102 -17.90 7.15 7.36
CA THR A 102 -18.80 8.08 8.05
C THR A 102 -18.00 9.12 8.84
N LEU A 103 -17.43 10.08 8.13
CA LEU A 103 -16.71 11.21 8.69
C LEU A 103 -17.27 12.50 8.10
N CYS A 104 -17.55 13.47 8.96
CA CYS A 104 -17.97 14.81 8.57
C CYS A 104 -16.93 15.81 9.07
N THR A 105 -16.63 16.81 8.24
CA THR A 105 -15.80 17.94 8.62
C THR A 105 -16.64 19.21 8.61
N CYS A 106 -16.36 20.11 9.54
CA CYS A 106 -16.95 21.44 9.53
C CYS A 106 -16.37 22.25 8.37
N MET A 107 -17.22 22.80 7.50
CA MET A 107 -16.75 23.60 6.34
C MET A 107 -16.11 24.95 6.74
N GLN A 108 -16.24 25.39 7.99
CA GLN A 108 -15.69 26.66 8.45
C GLN A 108 -14.30 26.52 9.07
N CYS A 109 -14.02 25.41 9.76
CA CYS A 109 -12.77 25.19 10.50
C CYS A 109 -12.03 23.89 10.13
N ASP A 110 -12.58 23.08 9.22
CA ASP A 110 -12.07 21.77 8.81
C ASP A 110 -11.92 20.73 9.94
N GLU A 111 -12.42 21.01 11.15
CA GLU A 111 -12.43 20.07 12.26
C GLU A 111 -13.43 18.93 12.01
N PHE A 112 -13.10 17.74 12.53
CA PHE A 112 -14.01 16.60 12.50
C PHE A 112 -15.18 16.81 13.46
N VAL A 113 -16.38 16.53 12.97
CA VAL A 113 -17.59 16.51 13.79
C VAL A 113 -17.62 15.21 14.57
N ASN A 114 -17.58 15.30 15.90
CA ASN A 114 -17.75 14.16 16.81
C ASN A 114 -19.23 13.81 16.99
#